data_AF-A0A223M8Z6-F1
#
_entry.id   AF-A0A223M8Z6-F1
#
_cell.length_a   1.000
_cell.length_b   1.000
_cell.length_c   1.000
_cell.angle_alpha   90.00
_cell.angle_beta   90.00
_cell.angle_gamma   90.00
#
_symmetry.space_group_name_H-M   'P 1'
#
loop_
_entity.id
_entity.type
_entity.pdbx_description
1 polymer ?
#
loop_
_entity_poly.entity_id
_entity_poly.type
_entity_poly.pdbx_seq_one_letter_code
_entity_poly.pdbx_strand_id
1 'polypeptide(L)'
;MAKSLNNVLLAKDFSHKYNPDIIRSIFLSINPTVPINLTEELIKNHKKLIEKYQKICFEWYFDKKNEKTEKVEQVLNLFIEGKFAKANFLIMELIKQKENSTIRKIFLNLRFNFTKMHLNPESQEKIKNWNKLIMDKNYSEADKIRKELWKIFKNS
;
A
#
# COMPACT_ATOMS: atom_id res chain seq x y z
N MET A 1 5.89 -21.18 14.87
CA MET A 1 6.32 -22.18 13.86
C MET A 1 7.52 -22.91 14.43
N ALA A 2 7.54 -24.25 14.40
CA ALA A 2 8.64 -25.03 14.98
C ALA A 2 9.08 -26.12 13.99
N LYS A 3 10.39 -26.30 13.83
CA LYS A 3 10.95 -27.35 12.95
C LYS A 3 10.46 -28.74 13.36
N SER A 4 10.25 -28.96 14.66
CA SER A 4 9.71 -30.21 15.22
C SER A 4 8.27 -30.51 14.81
N LEU A 5 7.48 -29.51 14.40
CA LEU A 5 6.09 -29.66 13.98
C LEU A 5 5.93 -29.71 12.44
N ASN A 6 7.05 -29.73 11.70
CA ASN A 6 7.11 -29.70 10.24
C ASN A 6 6.23 -28.60 9.58
N ASN A 7 5.97 -27.51 10.29
CA ASN A 7 5.08 -26.40 9.87
C ASN A 7 5.85 -25.08 9.70
N VAL A 8 7.13 -25.19 9.34
CA VAL A 8 8.01 -24.03 9.15
C VAL A 8 7.90 -23.53 7.71
N LEU A 9 7.41 -22.31 7.56
CA LEU A 9 7.49 -21.59 6.29
C LEU A 9 8.74 -20.70 6.32
N LEU A 10 9.74 -21.03 5.52
CA LEU A 10 10.96 -20.23 5.46
C LEU A 10 10.69 -18.90 4.75
N ALA A 11 11.40 -17.84 5.14
CA ALA A 11 11.27 -16.53 4.52
C ALA A 11 11.55 -16.58 3.01
N LYS A 12 12.53 -17.39 2.57
CA LYS A 12 12.81 -17.62 1.14
C LYS A 12 11.61 -18.22 0.42
N ASP A 13 11.02 -19.28 0.96
CA ASP A 13 9.91 -20.00 0.36
C ASP A 13 8.65 -19.11 0.33
N PHE A 14 8.44 -18.31 1.40
CA PHE A 14 7.41 -17.28 1.42
C PHE A 14 7.62 -16.26 0.30
N SER A 15 8.84 -15.73 0.16
CA SER A 15 9.13 -14.69 -0.84
C SER A 15 9.05 -15.18 -2.29
N HIS A 16 9.28 -16.48 -2.52
CA HIS A 16 9.06 -17.11 -3.82
C HIS A 16 7.57 -17.28 -4.13
N LYS A 17 6.75 -17.57 -3.12
CA LYS A 17 5.31 -17.85 -3.29
C LYS A 17 4.43 -16.59 -3.20
N TYR A 18 4.85 -15.60 -2.43
CA TYR A 18 4.05 -14.45 -2.04
C TYR A 18 4.86 -13.16 -2.05
N ASN A 19 4.20 -12.03 -2.29
CA ASN A 19 4.83 -10.72 -2.21
C ASN A 19 5.32 -10.46 -0.76
N PRO A 20 6.60 -10.09 -0.54
CA PRO A 20 7.15 -9.79 0.79
C PRO A 20 6.44 -8.65 1.55
N ASP A 21 5.71 -7.78 0.86
CA ASP A 21 4.90 -6.75 1.51
C ASP A 21 3.74 -7.35 2.30
N ILE A 22 3.27 -8.55 1.94
CA ILE A 22 2.22 -9.27 2.67
C ILE A 22 2.70 -9.57 4.09
N ILE A 23 3.87 -10.20 4.26
CA ILE A 23 4.39 -10.53 5.59
C ILE A 23 4.69 -9.27 6.41
N ARG A 24 5.21 -8.22 5.77
CA ARG A 24 5.40 -6.91 6.42
C ARG A 24 4.09 -6.35 6.95
N SER A 25 3.02 -6.40 6.15
CA SER A 25 1.71 -5.92 6.59
C SER A 25 1.10 -6.76 7.72
N ILE A 26 1.39 -8.07 7.78
CA ILE A 26 0.98 -8.95 8.88
C ILE A 26 1.71 -8.56 10.18
N PHE A 27 3.02 -8.34 10.12
CA PHE A 27 3.79 -7.92 11.30
C PHE A 27 3.39 -6.53 11.78
N LEU A 28 3.00 -5.64 10.88
CA LEU A 28 2.51 -4.31 11.24
C LEU A 28 1.04 -4.30 11.68
N SER A 29 0.29 -5.41 11.58
CA SER A 29 -1.11 -5.48 12.02
C SER A 29 -1.30 -6.12 13.39
N ILE A 30 -0.27 -6.72 13.96
CA ILE A 30 -0.34 -7.50 15.20
C ILE A 30 0.73 -7.01 16.17
N ASN A 31 0.43 -6.97 17.46
CA ASN A 31 1.44 -6.67 18.47
C ASN A 31 2.53 -7.76 18.47
N PRO A 32 3.83 -7.40 18.54
CA PRO A 32 4.94 -8.33 18.36
C PRO A 32 5.03 -9.41 19.45
N THR A 33 4.38 -9.19 20.59
CA THR A 33 4.34 -10.14 21.71
C THR A 33 3.27 -11.23 21.55
N VAL A 34 2.37 -11.10 20.56
CA VAL A 34 1.27 -12.04 20.34
C VAL A 34 1.70 -13.11 19.34
N PRO A 35 1.41 -14.40 19.59
CA PRO A 35 1.69 -15.45 18.62
C PRO A 35 0.89 -15.22 17.33
N ILE A 36 1.58 -15.31 16.18
CA ILE A 36 0.96 -15.16 14.86
C ILE A 36 0.73 -16.54 14.26
N ASN A 37 -0.53 -16.83 13.91
CA ASN A 37 -0.88 -17.99 13.11
C ASN A 37 -0.97 -17.60 11.63
N LEU A 38 0.01 -18.01 10.83
CA LEU A 38 0.08 -17.70 9.40
C LEU A 38 -0.82 -18.64 8.57
N THR A 39 -2.13 -18.42 8.63
CA THR A 39 -3.11 -19.15 7.83
C THR A 39 -3.18 -18.63 6.39
N GLU A 40 -3.65 -19.46 5.45
CA GLU A 40 -3.88 -19.01 4.07
C GLU A 40 -4.89 -17.87 3.98
N GLU A 41 -5.91 -17.88 4.85
CA GLU A 41 -6.89 -16.81 4.94
C GLU A 41 -6.25 -15.48 5.37
N LEU A 42 -5.38 -15.50 6.38
CA LEU A 42 -4.65 -14.31 6.82
C LEU A 42 -3.80 -13.75 5.67
N ILE A 43 -3.05 -14.61 4.97
CA ILE A 43 -2.25 -14.23 3.81
C ILE A 43 -3.12 -13.63 2.70
N LYS A 44 -4.27 -14.25 2.40
CA LYS A 44 -5.22 -13.78 1.38
C LYS A 44 -5.81 -12.41 1.73
N ASN A 45 -6.15 -12.19 2.99
CA ASN A 45 -6.67 -10.90 3.47
C ASN A 45 -5.62 -9.80 3.34
N HIS A 46 -4.39 -10.09 3.74
CA HIS A 46 -3.28 -9.15 3.62
C HIS A 46 -2.86 -8.91 2.16
N LYS A 47 -3.01 -9.89 1.26
CA LYS A 47 -2.84 -9.67 -0.19
C LYS A 47 -3.81 -8.61 -0.70
N LYS A 48 -5.10 -8.73 -0.38
CA LYS A 48 -6.12 -7.72 -0.76
C LYS A 48 -5.81 -6.34 -0.16
N LEU A 49 -5.31 -6.31 1.07
CA LEU A 49 -4.91 -5.08 1.74
C LEU A 49 -3.73 -4.40 1.01
N ILE A 50 -2.72 -5.16 0.61
CA ILE A 50 -1.59 -4.64 -0.19
C ILE A 50 -2.07 -4.12 -1.55
N GLU A 51 -2.98 -4.81 -2.22
CA GLU A 51 -3.56 -4.32 -3.48
C GLU A 51 -4.29 -2.99 -3.29
N LYS A 52 -5.01 -2.81 -2.18
CA LYS A 52 -5.64 -1.54 -1.81
C LYS A 52 -4.59 -0.45 -1.57
N TYR A 53 -3.51 -0.73 -0.85
CA TYR A 53 -2.43 0.23 -0.60
C TYR A 53 -1.70 0.65 -1.88
N GLN A 54 -1.44 -0.31 -2.77
CA GLN A 54 -0.90 -0.04 -4.10
C GLN A 54 -1.82 0.91 -4.88
N LYS A 55 -3.13 0.69 -4.84
CA LYS A 55 -4.10 1.55 -5.53
C LYS A 55 -4.10 2.96 -4.97
N ILE A 56 -4.00 3.13 -3.65
CA ILE A 56 -3.89 4.45 -3.00
C ILE A 56 -2.61 5.19 -3.46
N CYS A 57 -1.46 4.49 -3.48
CA CYS A 57 -0.21 5.08 -3.96
C CYS A 57 -0.25 5.44 -5.45
N PHE A 58 -0.98 4.67 -6.25
CA PHE A 58 -1.25 5.00 -7.65
C PHE A 58 -2.19 6.22 -7.79
N GLU A 59 -3.25 6.29 -6.99
CA GLU A 59 -4.20 7.39 -7.04
C GLU A 59 -3.57 8.76 -6.69
N TRP A 60 -2.49 8.76 -5.90
CA TRP A 60 -1.69 9.96 -5.62
C TRP A 60 -1.18 10.67 -6.89
N TYR A 61 -0.95 9.96 -8.00
CA TYR A 61 -0.53 10.60 -9.26
C TYR A 61 -1.55 11.58 -9.83
N PHE A 62 -2.81 11.44 -9.43
CA PHE A 62 -3.96 12.24 -9.89
C PHE A 62 -4.47 13.21 -8.82
N ASP A 63 -3.97 13.14 -7.59
CA ASP A 63 -4.35 14.00 -6.47
C ASP A 63 -3.10 14.34 -5.66
N LYS A 64 -2.23 15.17 -6.26
CA LYS A 64 -0.93 15.57 -5.71
C LYS A 64 -1.08 16.66 -4.64
N LYS A 65 -1.88 16.40 -3.61
CA LYS A 65 -1.90 17.22 -2.39
C LYS A 65 -0.58 17.06 -1.65
N ASN A 66 -0.21 18.10 -0.91
CA ASN A 66 0.94 18.02 0.01
C ASN A 66 0.67 16.98 1.10
N GLU A 67 1.70 16.24 1.50
CA GLU A 67 1.61 15.38 2.67
C GLU A 67 1.46 16.19 3.96
N LYS A 68 0.76 15.60 4.93
CA LYS A 68 0.66 16.13 6.30
C LYS A 68 1.74 15.49 7.15
N THR A 69 2.90 16.15 7.25
CA THR A 69 4.08 15.62 7.96
C THR A 69 3.75 15.23 9.39
N GLU A 70 2.93 16.00 10.10
CA GLU A 70 2.53 15.68 11.48
C GLU A 70 1.78 14.34 11.59
N LYS A 71 0.98 13.99 10.57
CA LYS A 71 0.26 12.72 10.53
C LYS A 71 1.18 11.56 10.19
N VAL A 72 2.19 11.78 9.34
CA VAL A 72 3.22 10.77 9.06
C VAL A 72 3.96 10.41 10.35
N GLU A 73 4.47 11.42 11.07
CA GLU A 73 5.18 11.25 12.33
C GLU A 73 4.29 10.57 13.38
N GLN A 74 3.03 11.00 13.50
CA GLN A 74 2.06 10.40 14.42
C GLN A 74 1.92 8.88 14.19
N VAL A 75 1.79 8.43 12.93
CA VAL A 75 1.69 6.99 12.63
C VAL A 75 2.98 6.25 12.99
N LEU A 76 4.13 6.81 12.60
CA LEU A 76 5.42 6.15 12.82
C LEU A 76 5.74 6.03 14.32
N ASN A 77 5.46 7.06 15.11
CA ASN A 77 5.62 7.03 16.56
C ASN A 77 4.72 5.97 17.20
N LEU A 78 3.49 5.80 16.73
CA LEU A 78 2.62 4.73 17.22
C LEU A 78 3.19 3.33 16.95
N PHE A 79 3.85 3.12 15.81
CA PHE A 79 4.55 1.86 15.55
C PHE A 79 5.77 1.67 16.46
N ILE A 80 6.56 2.72 16.69
CA ILE A 80 7.71 2.70 17.60
C ILE A 80 7.28 2.37 19.04
N GLU A 81 6.17 2.95 19.50
CA GLU A 81 5.58 2.72 20.82
C GLU A 81 4.88 1.36 20.95
N GLY A 82 4.86 0.54 19.89
CA GLY A 82 4.18 -0.75 19.88
C GLY A 82 2.64 -0.65 19.86
N LYS A 83 2.07 0.51 19.52
CA LYS A 83 0.63 0.76 19.43
C LYS A 83 0.10 0.46 18.02
N PHE A 84 0.36 -0.74 17.52
CA PHE A 84 0.05 -1.17 16.14
C PHE A 84 -1.43 -1.01 15.77
N ALA A 85 -2.36 -1.40 16.64
CA ALA A 85 -3.80 -1.27 16.38
C ALA A 85 -4.20 0.20 16.15
N LYS A 86 -3.66 1.12 16.97
CA LYS A 86 -3.93 2.57 16.84
C LYS A 86 -3.27 3.16 15.60
N ALA A 87 -2.07 2.72 15.25
CA ALA A 87 -1.40 3.13 14.01
C ALA A 87 -2.23 2.72 12.77
N ASN A 88 -2.69 1.47 12.72
CA ASN A 88 -3.53 0.97 11.63
C ASN A 88 -4.88 1.68 11.56
N PHE A 89 -5.50 1.99 12.71
CA PHE A 89 -6.72 2.78 12.75
C PHE A 89 -6.51 4.16 12.10
N LEU A 90 -5.43 4.87 12.45
CA LEU A 90 -5.12 6.17 11.85
C LEU A 90 -4.87 6.06 10.34
N ILE A 91 -4.18 5.01 9.88
CA ILE A 91 -4.02 4.76 8.44
C ILE A 91 -5.40 4.57 7.77
N MET A 92 -6.33 3.85 8.39
CA MET A 92 -7.69 3.68 7.85
C MET A 92 -8.46 5.00 7.80
N GLU A 93 -8.30 5.88 8.79
CA GLU A 93 -8.89 7.23 8.78
C GLU A 93 -8.34 8.07 7.63
N LEU A 94 -7.01 8.09 7.45
CA LEU A 94 -6.37 8.78 6.34
C LEU A 94 -6.87 8.27 4.98
N ILE A 95 -7.10 6.95 4.86
CA ILE A 95 -7.68 6.35 3.64
C ILE A 95 -9.08 6.88 3.39
N LYS A 96 -9.94 6.94 4.41
CA LYS A 96 -11.30 7.50 4.28
C LYS A 96 -11.27 8.98 3.88
N GLN A 97 -10.28 9.72 4.36
CA GLN A 97 -10.06 11.13 4.05
C GLN A 97 -9.36 11.37 2.70
N LYS A 98 -8.95 10.30 1.99
CA LYS A 98 -8.22 10.37 0.71
C LYS A 98 -6.89 11.14 0.82
N GLU A 99 -6.20 11.01 1.94
CA GLU A 99 -4.89 11.64 2.22
C GLU A 99 -3.74 10.85 1.56
N ASN A 100 -3.82 10.67 0.24
CA ASN A 100 -2.98 9.70 -0.50
C ASN A 100 -1.47 10.02 -0.44
N SER A 101 -1.09 11.29 -0.44
CA SER A 101 0.32 11.73 -0.29
C SER A 101 0.89 11.33 1.07
N THR A 102 0.16 11.64 2.15
CA THR A 102 0.49 11.27 3.53
C THR A 102 0.63 9.75 3.68
N ILE A 103 -0.34 8.99 3.16
CA ILE A 103 -0.32 7.52 3.21
C ILE A 103 0.87 6.95 2.43
N ARG A 104 1.15 7.47 1.24
CA ARG A 104 2.30 7.06 0.44
C ARG A 104 3.62 7.32 1.19
N LYS A 105 3.75 8.46 1.86
CA LYS A 105 4.93 8.80 2.66
C LYS A 105 5.09 7.86 3.87
N ILE A 106 4.01 7.52 4.55
CA ILE A 106 4.01 6.50 5.62
C ILE A 106 4.57 5.18 5.10
N PHE A 107 4.02 4.65 4.00
CA PHE A 107 4.47 3.36 3.46
C PHE A 107 5.91 3.39 2.95
N LEU A 108 6.36 4.53 2.43
CA LEU A 108 7.75 4.72 2.02
C LEU A 108 8.70 4.60 3.22
N ASN A 109 8.35 5.25 4.34
CA ASN A 109 9.13 5.17 5.59
C ASN A 109 9.12 3.75 6.18
N LEU A 110 7.99 3.03 6.06
CA LEU A 110 7.85 1.63 6.48
C LEU A 110 8.51 0.63 5.51
N ARG A 111 9.13 1.12 4.43
CA ARG A 111 9.89 0.32 3.46
C ARG A 111 9.07 -0.76 2.76
N PHE A 112 7.82 -0.47 2.44
CA PHE A 112 7.03 -1.33 1.55
C PHE A 112 7.62 -1.31 0.13
N ASN A 113 7.76 -2.47 -0.50
CA ASN A 113 8.35 -2.58 -1.84
C ASN A 113 7.48 -1.91 -2.91
N PHE A 114 6.16 -1.96 -2.76
CA PHE A 114 5.26 -1.30 -3.72
C PHE A 114 5.46 0.22 -3.82
N THR A 115 6.14 0.87 -2.87
CA THR A 115 6.41 2.32 -2.98
C THR A 115 7.51 2.64 -3.98
N LYS A 116 8.24 1.61 -4.44
CA LYS A 116 9.22 1.69 -5.54
C LYS A 116 8.55 1.63 -6.91
N MET A 117 7.32 1.08 -6.97
CA MET A 117 6.51 1.11 -8.19
C MET A 117 6.23 2.57 -8.58
N HIS A 118 6.38 2.87 -9.85
CA HIS A 118 6.20 4.21 -10.36
C HIS A 118 5.73 4.21 -11.80
N LEU A 119 4.98 5.23 -12.17
CA LEU A 119 4.67 5.49 -13.56
C LEU A 119 5.91 6.00 -14.28
N ASN A 120 6.18 5.45 -15.46
CA ASN A 120 7.29 5.89 -16.31
C ASN A 120 7.08 7.34 -16.81
N PRO A 121 8.13 8.02 -17.31
CA PRO A 121 8.00 9.39 -17.83
C PRO A 121 6.94 9.53 -18.93
N GLU A 122 6.79 8.54 -19.80
CA GLU A 122 5.79 8.52 -20.88
C GLU A 122 4.34 8.59 -20.35
N SER A 123 4.10 8.07 -19.15
CA SER A 123 2.80 8.13 -18.48
C SER A 123 2.39 9.55 -18.08
N GLN A 124 3.32 10.51 -18.02
CA GLN A 124 2.99 11.90 -17.65
C GLN A 124 2.06 12.54 -18.69
N GLU A 125 2.23 12.27 -19.98
CA GLU A 125 1.32 12.76 -21.01
C GLU A 125 -0.07 12.16 -20.88
N LYS A 126 -0.16 10.87 -20.53
CA LYS A 126 -1.45 10.22 -20.23
C LYS A 126 -2.15 10.86 -19.02
N ILE A 127 -1.40 11.23 -17.96
CA ILE A 127 -1.98 11.93 -16.80
C ILE A 127 -2.45 13.34 -17.18
N LYS A 128 -1.71 14.07 -18.02
CA LYS A 128 -2.15 15.38 -18.53
C LYS A 128 -3.44 15.25 -19.35
N ASN A 129 -3.52 14.26 -20.23
CA ASN A 129 -4.73 13.98 -21.01
C ASN A 129 -5.90 13.58 -20.12
N TRP A 130 -5.65 12.78 -19.08
CA TRP A 130 -6.65 12.47 -18.07
C TRP A 130 -7.22 13.74 -17.41
N ASN A 131 -6.37 14.69 -16.99
CA ASN A 131 -6.83 15.95 -16.41
C ASN A 131 -7.73 16.73 -17.36
N LYS A 132 -7.38 16.81 -18.65
CA LYS A 132 -8.21 17.47 -19.68
C LYS A 132 -9.59 16.81 -19.78
N LEU A 133 -9.64 15.49 -19.88
CA LEU A 133 -10.91 14.74 -19.95
C LEU A 133 -11.79 14.94 -18.72
N ILE A 134 -11.19 15.07 -17.52
CA ILE A 134 -11.94 15.39 -16.29
C ILE A 134 -12.54 16.81 -16.38
N MET A 135 -11.78 17.80 -16.87
CA MET A 135 -12.27 19.18 -17.06
C MET A 135 -13.41 19.22 -18.09
N ASP A 136 -13.32 18.43 -19.15
CA ASP A 136 -14.33 18.30 -20.19
C ASP A 136 -15.51 17.40 -19.77
N LYS A 137 -15.54 16.92 -18.52
CA LYS A 137 -16.54 15.98 -17.95
C LYS A 137 -16.67 14.66 -18.72
N ASN A 138 -15.65 14.27 -19.50
CA ASN A 138 -15.58 12.99 -20.19
C ASN A 138 -15.01 11.90 -19.27
N TYR A 139 -15.81 11.48 -18.28
CA TYR A 139 -15.39 10.54 -17.25
C TYR A 139 -15.11 9.13 -17.78
N SER A 140 -15.75 8.71 -18.87
CA SER A 140 -15.59 7.36 -19.42
C SER A 140 -14.20 7.16 -20.03
N GLU A 141 -13.76 8.11 -20.87
CA GLU A 141 -12.41 8.07 -21.43
C GLU A 141 -11.33 8.31 -20.35
N ALA A 142 -11.62 9.17 -19.36
CA ALA A 142 -10.73 9.36 -18.23
C ALA A 142 -10.53 8.05 -17.42
N ASP A 143 -11.59 7.26 -17.22
CA ASP A 143 -11.48 5.97 -16.54
C ASP A 143 -10.67 4.94 -17.35
N LYS A 144 -10.79 4.94 -18.69
CA LYS A 144 -9.95 4.10 -19.56
C LYS A 144 -8.47 4.42 -19.40
N ILE A 145 -8.08 5.70 -19.41
CA ILE A 145 -6.70 6.11 -19.18
C ILE A 145 -6.21 5.63 -17.80
N ARG A 146 -7.02 5.77 -16.75
CA ARG A 146 -6.68 5.28 -15.41
C ARG A 146 -6.43 3.77 -15.38
N LYS A 147 -7.27 2.99 -16.05
CA LYS A 147 -7.10 1.53 -16.15
C LYS A 147 -5.80 1.14 -16.87
N GLU A 148 -5.44 1.84 -17.93
CA GLU A 148 -4.16 1.61 -18.62
C GLU A 148 -2.97 1.96 -17.72
N LEU A 149 -2.99 3.15 -17.11
CA LEU A 149 -1.94 3.60 -16.21
C LEU A 149 -1.78 2.65 -15.00
N TRP A 150 -2.87 2.08 -14.51
CA TRP A 150 -2.82 1.09 -13.43
C TRP A 150 -2.06 -0.19 -13.85
N LYS A 151 -2.27 -0.68 -15.08
CA LYS A 151 -1.53 -1.84 -15.59
C LYS A 151 -0.03 -1.54 -15.69
N ILE A 152 0.32 -0.35 -16.17
CA ILE A 152 1.72 0.11 -16.25
C ILE A 152 2.34 0.16 -14.85
N PHE A 153 1.65 0.79 -13.90
CA PHE A 153 2.11 0.90 -12.51
C PHE A 153 2.36 -0.47 -11.86
N LYS A 154 1.46 -1.43 -12.09
CA LYS A 154 1.57 -2.79 -11.54
C LYS A 154 2.75 -3.60 -12.08
N ASN A 155 3.25 -3.26 -13.26
CA ASN A 155 4.34 -3.95 -13.95
C ASN A 155 5.68 -3.21 -13.84
N SER A 156 5.73 -2.13 -13.03
CA SER A 156 6.95 -1.34 -12.78
C SER A 156 7.85 -1.92 -11.69
#